data_AF-A0A482Z7N7-F1
#
_entry.id   AF-A0A482Z7N7-F1
#
_cell.length_a   1.000
_cell.length_b   1.000
_cell.length_c   1.000
_cell.angle_alpha   90.00
_cell.angle_beta   90.00
_cell.angle_gamma   90.00
#
_symmetry.space_group_name_H-M   'P 1'
#
loop_
_entity.id
_entity.type
_entity.pdbx_description
1 polymer ?
#
loop_
_entity_poly.entity_id
_entity_poly.type
_entity_poly.pdbx_seq_one_letter_code
_entity_poly.pdbx_strand_id
1 'polypeptide(L)'
;NKTDTSLVSDGDKRQKQIIKSKKKAKTDIYQEVTDQIVDLMETLGSGWTKSWTGASGLPLNVSSGVNYRGMNVLLLGISAMVGGFKSSTWGAYKQWAEKGGQVKKGSQGTRAIFYKTLLIDEAKSSTGKEEKIPMLKSFVCSGQVKLATA
;
A
#
# COMPACT_ATOMS: atom_id res chain seq x y z
N ASN A 1 24.96 -55.74 -27.47
CA ASN A 1 24.63 -55.64 -26.04
C ASN A 1 23.84 -54.38 -25.77
N LYS A 2 22.57 -54.56 -25.40
CA LYS A 2 21.71 -53.53 -24.84
C LYS A 2 22.24 -53.18 -23.45
N THR A 3 22.54 -51.92 -23.19
CA THR A 3 22.56 -51.38 -21.83
C THR A 3 21.78 -50.08 -21.86
N ASP A 4 20.55 -50.23 -21.39
CA ASP A 4 19.60 -49.17 -21.06
C ASP A 4 20.27 -48.18 -20.11
N THR A 5 20.39 -46.92 -20.55
CA THR A 5 20.73 -45.78 -19.68
C THR A 5 19.69 -44.68 -19.91
N SER A 6 18.42 -45.09 -19.94
CA SER A 6 17.37 -44.22 -19.40
C SER A 6 17.48 -44.27 -17.88
N LEU A 7 17.44 -43.11 -17.21
CA LEU A 7 17.46 -42.84 -15.75
C LEU A 7 18.57 -41.83 -15.41
N VAL A 8 18.26 -40.54 -15.54
CA VAL A 8 18.66 -39.39 -14.69
C VAL A 8 18.42 -38.12 -15.53
N SER A 9 17.18 -37.59 -15.51
CA SER A 9 16.97 -36.16 -15.81
C SER A 9 15.69 -35.56 -15.21
N ASP A 10 14.81 -36.36 -14.61
CA ASP A 10 13.52 -35.90 -14.08
C ASP A 10 13.58 -35.22 -12.69
N GLY A 11 14.68 -35.38 -11.95
CA GLY A 11 14.85 -34.77 -10.63
C GLY A 11 15.09 -33.26 -10.67
N ASP A 12 15.74 -32.77 -11.72
CA ASP A 12 16.17 -31.38 -11.82
C ASP A 12 15.03 -30.43 -12.30
N LYS A 13 14.04 -30.99 -13.02
CA LYS A 13 12.82 -30.27 -13.43
C LYS A 13 11.84 -30.07 -12.28
N ARG A 14 11.72 -31.03 -11.35
CA ARG A 14 10.87 -30.91 -10.16
C ARG A 14 11.39 -29.85 -9.19
N GLN A 15 12.70 -29.78 -8.98
CA GLN A 15 13.35 -28.74 -8.17
C GLN A 15 13.15 -27.34 -8.80
N LYS A 16 13.35 -27.21 -10.12
CA LYS A 16 13.12 -25.95 -10.84
C LYS A 16 11.64 -25.50 -10.84
N GLN A 17 10.68 -26.41 -10.71
CA GLN A 17 9.26 -26.08 -10.68
C GLN A 17 8.73 -25.66 -9.30
N ILE A 18 9.29 -26.21 -8.21
CA ILE A 18 8.96 -25.78 -6.83
C ILE A 18 9.41 -24.33 -6.58
N ILE A 19 10.55 -23.94 -7.15
CA ILE A 19 11.09 -22.56 -7.02
C ILE A 19 10.33 -21.57 -7.93
N LYS A 20 9.79 -22.04 -9.08
CA LYS A 20 9.06 -21.21 -10.05
C LYS A 20 7.63 -20.83 -9.60
N SER A 21 7.11 -21.45 -8.55
CA SER A 21 5.74 -21.21 -8.04
C SER A 21 5.69 -20.71 -6.60
N LYS A 22 6.75 -20.05 -6.11
CA LYS A 22 6.53 -19.01 -5.09
C LYS A 22 5.70 -17.91 -5.76
N LYS A 23 4.37 -18.14 -5.87
CA LYS A 23 3.38 -17.06 -5.99
C LYS A 23 3.89 -16.04 -4.99
N LYS A 24 4.33 -14.86 -5.45
CA LYS A 24 4.56 -13.73 -4.55
C LYS A 24 3.32 -13.71 -3.68
N ALA A 25 3.47 -14.09 -2.40
CA ALA A 25 2.36 -13.99 -1.46
C ALA A 25 1.86 -12.57 -1.64
N LYS A 26 0.60 -12.41 -2.01
CA LYS A 26 0.01 -11.08 -2.15
C LYS A 26 0.38 -10.39 -0.85
N THR A 27 1.20 -9.34 -0.93
CA THR A 27 1.70 -8.65 0.26
C THR A 27 0.48 -8.34 1.10
N ASP A 28 0.39 -9.00 2.25
CA ASP A 28 -0.78 -8.85 3.10
C ASP A 28 -0.66 -7.45 3.72
N ILE A 29 -1.43 -6.53 3.16
CA ILE A 29 -1.43 -5.12 3.57
C ILE A 29 -1.79 -5.02 5.05
N TYR A 30 -2.64 -5.92 5.56
CA TYR A 30 -2.97 -5.94 6.97
C TYR A 30 -1.75 -6.33 7.80
N GLN A 31 -1.03 -7.37 7.39
CA GLN A 31 0.17 -7.81 8.10
C GLN A 31 1.26 -6.73 8.07
N GLU A 32 1.55 -6.13 6.91
CA GLU A 32 2.55 -5.07 6.78
C GLU A 32 2.22 -3.87 7.68
N VAL A 33 0.94 -3.50 7.76
CA VAL A 33 0.49 -2.40 8.62
C VAL A 33 0.58 -2.78 10.10
N THR A 34 0.22 -4.00 10.45
CA THR A 34 0.37 -4.52 11.82
C THR A 34 1.84 -4.53 12.24
N ASP A 35 2.72 -5.06 11.40
CA ASP A 35 4.16 -5.14 11.68
C ASP A 35 4.73 -3.73 11.91
N GLN A 36 4.36 -2.75 11.07
CA GLN A 36 4.77 -1.36 11.27
C GLN A 36 4.27 -0.78 12.59
N ILE A 37 3.07 -1.13 13.03
CA ILE A 37 2.54 -0.67 14.32
C ILE A 37 3.33 -1.30 15.47
N VAL A 38 3.60 -2.60 15.40
CA VAL A 38 4.39 -3.33 16.41
C VAL A 38 5.79 -2.73 16.51
N ASP A 39 6.48 -2.52 15.39
CA ASP A 39 7.82 -1.91 15.35
C ASP A 39 7.83 -0.53 16.02
N LEU A 40 6.81 0.29 15.75
CA LEU A 40 6.70 1.61 16.36
C LEU A 40 6.43 1.49 17.87
N MET A 41 5.63 0.52 18.31
CA MET A 41 5.36 0.27 19.73
C MET A 41 6.63 -0.12 20.47
N GLU A 42 7.42 -1.02 19.88
CA GLU A 42 8.72 -1.44 20.42
C GLU A 42 9.71 -0.28 20.49
N THR A 43 9.73 0.57 19.46
CA THR A 43 10.64 1.73 19.39
C THR A 43 10.29 2.82 20.42
N LEU A 44 9.00 3.01 20.72
CA LEU A 44 8.52 4.12 21.56
C LEU A 44 8.25 3.73 23.02
N GLY A 45 8.20 2.44 23.33
CA GLY A 45 8.05 1.92 24.69
C GLY A 45 6.85 2.50 25.45
N SER A 46 7.02 2.85 26.73
CA SER A 46 5.98 3.42 27.60
C SER A 46 5.53 4.84 27.22
N GLY A 47 6.19 5.48 26.25
CA GLY A 47 5.82 6.78 25.69
C GLY A 47 4.87 6.69 24.49
N TRP A 48 4.21 5.55 24.28
CA TRP A 48 3.22 5.32 23.22
C TRP A 48 1.93 6.14 23.43
N THR A 49 2.04 7.45 23.36
CA THR A 49 0.95 8.40 23.23
C THR A 49 1.27 9.30 22.05
N LYS A 50 1.35 8.71 20.85
CA LYS A 50 1.47 9.50 19.63
C LYS A 50 0.10 10.03 19.25
N SER A 51 -0.05 11.35 19.31
CA SER A 51 -1.07 12.05 18.54
C SER A 51 -0.92 11.64 17.08
N TRP A 52 -1.81 10.78 16.60
CA TRP A 52 -1.80 10.28 15.23
C TRP A 52 -2.02 11.36 14.17
N THR A 53 -2.26 12.59 14.60
CA THR A 53 -2.13 13.81 13.83
C THR A 53 -0.66 14.23 13.83
N GLY A 54 -0.01 14.21 12.66
CA GLY A 54 1.30 14.86 12.51
C GLY A 54 1.24 16.34 12.93
N ALA A 55 2.39 17.00 13.03
CA ALA A 55 2.52 18.39 13.52
C ALA A 55 1.66 19.45 12.79
N SER A 56 0.94 19.08 11.73
CA SER A 56 0.17 19.96 10.84
C SER A 56 -1.30 19.54 10.68
N GLY A 57 -1.83 18.70 11.59
CA GLY A 57 -3.24 18.31 11.62
C GLY A 57 -3.55 17.01 10.85
N LEU A 58 -4.84 16.78 10.59
CA LEU A 58 -5.33 15.56 9.93
C LEU A 58 -4.85 15.49 8.47
N PRO A 59 -4.39 14.32 7.98
CA PRO A 59 -3.99 14.16 6.59
C PRO A 59 -5.12 14.54 5.62
N LEU A 60 -4.80 15.34 4.62
CA LEU A 60 -5.71 15.88 3.61
C LEU A 60 -5.37 15.33 2.22
N ASN A 61 -6.36 15.01 1.40
CA ASN A 61 -6.12 14.65 0.01
C ASN A 61 -5.92 15.91 -0.86
N VAL A 62 -4.83 15.98 -1.62
CA VAL A 62 -4.52 17.13 -2.50
C VAL A 62 -5.56 17.36 -3.60
N SER A 63 -6.17 16.29 -4.11
CA SER A 63 -7.09 16.36 -5.25
C SER A 63 -8.47 16.81 -4.80
N SER A 64 -9.04 16.15 -3.77
CA SER A 64 -10.40 16.42 -3.30
C SER A 64 -10.49 17.45 -2.18
N GLY A 65 -9.39 17.78 -1.49
CA GLY A 65 -9.43 18.66 -0.31
C GLY A 65 -10.17 18.06 0.88
N VAL A 66 -10.42 16.74 0.89
CA VAL A 66 -11.10 16.03 1.98
C VAL A 66 -10.07 15.33 2.86
N ASN A 67 -10.29 15.36 4.17
CA ASN A 67 -9.44 14.64 5.12
C ASN A 67 -9.54 13.13 4.92
N TYR A 68 -8.40 12.45 5.02
CA TYR A 68 -8.36 10.99 5.13
C TYR A 68 -9.07 10.54 6.41
N ARG A 69 -9.64 9.33 6.37
CA ARG A 69 -10.42 8.74 7.46
C ARG A 69 -9.91 7.36 7.81
N GLY A 70 -10.20 6.92 9.04
CA GLY A 70 -9.88 5.58 9.52
C GLY A 70 -8.38 5.30 9.50
N MET A 71 -7.99 4.11 9.05
CA MET A 71 -6.61 3.63 9.08
C MET A 71 -5.62 4.53 8.33
N ASN A 72 -6.07 5.25 7.29
CA ASN A 72 -5.21 6.16 6.57
C ASN A 72 -4.73 7.34 7.42
N VAL A 73 -5.48 7.76 8.44
CA VAL A 73 -5.03 8.81 9.35
C VAL A 73 -3.78 8.34 10.10
N LEU A 74 -3.81 7.10 10.58
CA LEU A 74 -2.71 6.47 11.30
C LEU A 74 -1.49 6.30 10.38
N LEU A 75 -1.66 5.66 9.23
CA LEU A 75 -0.56 5.37 8.29
C LEU A 75 0.15 6.63 7.79
N LEU A 76 -0.62 7.65 7.41
CA LEU A 76 -0.09 8.91 6.93
C LEU A 76 0.49 9.75 8.06
N GLY A 77 -0.14 9.74 9.25
CA GLY A 77 0.35 10.44 10.44
C GLY A 77 1.70 9.90 10.92
N ILE A 78 1.84 8.57 11.00
CA ILE A 78 3.11 7.89 11.29
C ILE A 78 4.17 8.32 10.28
N SER A 79 3.83 8.23 8.99
CA SER A 79 4.77 8.57 7.92
C SER A 79 5.18 10.04 7.95
N ALA A 80 4.26 10.95 8.28
CA ALA A 80 4.56 12.36 8.50
C ALA A 80 5.57 12.54 9.65
N MET A 81 5.36 11.81 10.75
CA MET A 81 6.20 11.93 11.92
C MET A 81 7.60 11.35 11.70
N VAL A 82 7.70 10.15 11.11
CA VAL A 82 8.97 9.50 10.80
C VAL A 82 9.74 10.28 9.73
N GLY A 83 9.04 10.79 8.72
CA GLY A 83 9.62 11.59 7.65
C GLY A 83 9.89 13.07 8.00
N GLY A 84 9.45 13.53 9.18
CA GLY A 84 9.58 14.94 9.59
C GLY A 84 8.81 15.92 8.69
N PHE A 85 7.67 15.50 8.12
CA PHE A 85 6.92 16.31 7.16
C PHE A 85 6.13 17.40 7.87
N LYS A 86 6.25 18.64 7.37
CA LYS A 86 5.52 19.83 7.86
C LYS A 86 4.20 20.10 7.13
N SER A 87 3.84 19.28 6.15
CA SER A 87 2.57 19.39 5.42
C SER A 87 1.71 18.19 5.75
N SER A 88 0.42 18.45 5.99
CA SER A 88 -0.62 17.43 6.13
C SER A 88 -1.27 17.07 4.79
N THR A 89 -0.79 17.60 3.66
CA THR A 89 -1.37 17.32 2.34
C THR A 89 -0.70 16.13 1.67
N TRP A 90 -1.50 15.17 1.21
CA TRP A 90 -1.07 13.92 0.61
C TRP A 90 -1.76 13.67 -0.72
N GLY A 91 -1.03 13.10 -1.66
CA GLY A 91 -1.56 12.74 -2.98
C GLY A 91 -0.73 11.69 -3.68
N ALA A 92 -1.35 10.95 -4.58
CA ALA A 92 -0.64 10.12 -5.53
C ALA A 92 0.12 11.00 -6.55
N TYR A 93 1.14 10.43 -7.19
CA TYR A 93 1.98 11.16 -8.15
C TYR A 93 1.17 11.90 -9.23
N LYS A 94 0.15 11.24 -9.79
CA LYS A 94 -0.72 11.83 -10.82
C LYS A 94 -1.52 13.04 -10.28
N GLN A 95 -2.02 12.94 -9.05
CA GLN A 95 -2.77 14.02 -8.42
C GLN A 95 -1.90 15.25 -8.16
N TRP A 96 -0.63 15.04 -7.81
CA TRP A 96 0.33 16.13 -7.69
C TRP A 96 0.67 16.76 -9.03
N ALA A 97 0.89 15.93 -10.06
CA ALA A 97 1.16 16.41 -11.41
C ALA A 97 0.00 17.27 -11.96
N GLU A 98 -1.25 16.86 -11.73
CA GLU A 98 -2.46 17.64 -12.08
C GLU A 98 -2.53 19.00 -11.36
N LYS A 99 -1.93 19.11 -10.18
CA LYS A 99 -1.88 20.34 -9.39
C LYS A 99 -0.61 21.18 -9.63
N GLY A 100 0.19 20.85 -10.66
CA GLY A 100 1.45 21.54 -10.94
C GLY A 100 2.56 21.27 -9.91
N GLY A 101 2.39 20.24 -9.07
CA GLY A 101 3.37 19.79 -8.10
C GLY A 101 4.15 18.57 -8.59
N GLN A 102 5.42 18.49 -8.22
CA GLN A 102 6.25 17.32 -8.47
C GLN A 102 6.70 16.67 -7.17
N VAL A 103 6.41 15.37 -7.03
CA VAL A 103 6.90 14.58 -5.90
C VAL A 103 8.43 14.61 -5.88
N LYS A 104 9.02 14.88 -4.72
CA LYS A 104 10.47 15.03 -4.58
C LYS A 104 11.18 13.74 -5.01
N LYS A 105 12.14 13.85 -5.94
CA LYS A 105 12.96 12.71 -6.38
C LYS A 105 13.67 12.09 -5.16
N GLY A 106 13.52 10.77 -4.98
CA GLY A 106 14.07 10.04 -3.86
C GLY A 106 13.19 9.98 -2.60
N SER A 107 11.99 10.59 -2.60
CA SER A 107 11.06 10.42 -1.49
C SER A 107 10.50 8.99 -1.47
N GLN A 108 10.51 8.35 -0.31
CA GLN A 108 9.77 7.12 -0.10
C GLN A 108 8.28 7.43 -0.06
N GLY A 109 7.48 6.72 -0.86
CA GLY A 109 6.03 6.88 -0.85
C GLY A 109 5.41 6.12 0.31
N THR A 110 4.35 6.68 0.90
CA THR A 110 3.57 6.01 1.94
C THR A 110 2.45 5.20 1.32
N ARG A 111 2.25 3.98 1.82
CA ARG A 111 1.13 3.13 1.42
C ARG A 111 -0.13 3.55 2.17
N ALA A 112 -1.20 3.81 1.43
CA ALA A 112 -2.52 4.11 1.93
C ALA A 112 -3.56 3.13 1.37
N ILE A 113 -4.69 3.00 2.06
CA ILE A 113 -5.71 2.01 1.79
C ILE A 113 -6.96 2.70 1.22
N PHE A 114 -7.47 2.20 0.11
CA PHE A 114 -8.75 2.59 -0.45
C PHE A 114 -9.75 1.45 -0.27
N TYR A 115 -10.83 1.71 0.45
CA TYR A 115 -11.92 0.76 0.64
C TYR A 115 -13.15 1.23 -0.14
N LYS A 116 -13.70 0.35 -0.99
CA LYS A 116 -14.92 0.62 -1.75
C LYS A 116 -15.69 -0.68 -1.94
N THR A 117 -17.00 -0.65 -1.77
CA THR A 117 -17.87 -1.76 -2.16
C THR A 117 -18.14 -1.68 -3.66
N LEU A 118 -17.83 -2.74 -4.40
CA LEU A 118 -18.20 -2.89 -5.80
C LEU A 118 -19.61 -3.47 -5.88
N LEU A 119 -20.44 -2.86 -6.71
CA LEU A 119 -21.75 -3.41 -7.08
C LEU A 119 -21.55 -4.14 -8.40
N ILE A 120 -21.89 -5.43 -8.43
CA ILE A 120 -21.89 -6.24 -9.64
C ILE A 120 -23.35 -6.38 -10.07
N ASP A 121 -23.68 -5.81 -11.21
CA ASP A 121 -24.99 -5.92 -11.84
C ASP A 121 -25.31 -7.38 -12.18
N GLU A 122 -26.59 -7.73 -12.18
CA GLU A 122 -27.09 -9.09 -12.40
C GLU A 122 -26.53 -9.72 -13.68
N ALA A 123 -26.36 -8.93 -14.76
CA ALA A 123 -25.83 -9.38 -16.04
C ALA A 123 -24.36 -9.84 -16.03
N LYS A 124 -23.59 -9.48 -14.99
CA LYS A 124 -22.18 -9.87 -14.80
C LYS A 124 -21.97 -10.77 -13.60
N SER A 125 -23.03 -11.07 -12.86
CA SER A 125 -23.01 -11.95 -11.70
C SER A 125 -23.01 -13.42 -12.13
N SER A 126 -22.16 -14.26 -11.54
CA SER A 126 -22.20 -15.72 -11.72
C SER A 126 -23.51 -16.35 -11.21
N THR A 127 -24.26 -15.60 -10.41
CA THR A 127 -25.34 -16.08 -9.56
C THR A 127 -26.69 -15.46 -9.96
N GLY A 128 -26.70 -14.58 -10.97
CA GLY A 128 -27.91 -13.92 -11.50
C GLY A 128 -28.58 -12.93 -10.55
N LYS A 129 -27.87 -12.44 -9.53
CA LYS A 129 -28.36 -11.46 -8.54
C LYS A 129 -27.35 -10.34 -8.35
N GLU A 130 -27.81 -9.16 -7.93
CA GLU A 130 -26.93 -8.06 -7.53
C GLU A 130 -26.03 -8.47 -6.37
N GLU A 131 -24.71 -8.38 -6.56
CA GLU A 131 -23.73 -8.73 -5.55
C GLU A 131 -22.92 -7.52 -5.08
N LYS A 132 -22.74 -7.41 -3.77
CA LYS A 132 -21.92 -6.37 -3.12
C LYS A 132 -20.61 -6.98 -2.67
N ILE A 133 -19.53 -6.74 -3.41
CA ILE A 133 -18.21 -7.26 -3.08
C ILE A 133 -17.35 -6.14 -2.48
N PRO A 134 -16.89 -6.26 -1.22
CA PRO A 134 -15.96 -5.28 -0.65
C PRO A 134 -14.60 -5.37 -1.36
N MET A 135 -14.10 -4.23 -1.83
CA MET A 135 -12.78 -4.10 -2.43
C MET A 135 -11.89 -3.28 -1.50
N LEU A 136 -10.75 -3.87 -1.14
CA LEU A 136 -9.61 -3.17 -0.57
C LEU A 136 -8.53 -3.04 -1.63
N LYS A 137 -8.05 -1.81 -1.84
CA LYS A 137 -6.97 -1.51 -2.77
C LYS A 137 -5.94 -0.62 -2.08
N SER A 138 -4.70 -1.06 -2.00
CA SER A 138 -3.60 -0.18 -1.59
C SER A 138 -3.18 0.73 -2.75
N PHE A 139 -2.77 1.94 -2.42
CA PHE A 139 -2.09 2.85 -3.33
C PHE A 139 -0.94 3.55 -2.60
N VAL A 140 -0.05 4.18 -3.37
CA VAL A 140 1.10 4.91 -2.84
C VAL A 140 0.86 6.40 -3.01
N CYS A 141 1.01 7.17 -1.94
CA CYS A 141 0.93 8.62 -1.93
C CYS A 141 2.18 9.23 -1.28
N SER A 142 2.41 10.51 -1.53
CA SER A 142 3.53 11.26 -0.93
C SER A 142 3.03 12.60 -0.41
N GLY A 143 3.54 13.00 0.76
CA GLY A 143 3.41 14.34 1.32
C GLY A 143 4.64 15.23 1.03
N GLN A 144 5.68 14.70 0.36
CA GLN A 144 6.87 15.45 -0.01
C GLN A 144 6.83 15.90 -1.46
N VAL A 145 6.50 17.17 -1.68
CA VAL A 145 6.28 17.73 -3.00
C VAL A 145 7.00 19.06 -3.12
N LYS A 146 7.59 19.29 -4.29
CA LYS A 146 7.98 20.63 -4.74
C LYS A 146 6.84 21.16 -5.60
N LEU A 147 6.23 22.26 -5.18
CA LEU A 147 5.36 23.02 -6.09
C LEU A 147 6.27 23.64 -7.16
N ALA A 148 5.91 23.48 -8.42
CA ALA A 148 6.55 24.27 -9.47
C ALA A 148 6.20 25.73 -9.18
N THR A 149 7.22 26.52 -8.86
CA THR A 149 7.07 27.96 -8.71
C THR A 149 6.77 28.52 -10.09
N ALA A 150 5.65 29.22 -10.24
CA ALA A 150 5.26 29.90 -11.47
C ALA A 150 6.18 31.07 -11.77
#